data_AF-A0A7S0J2A9-F1
#
_entry.id   AF-A0A7S0J2A9-F1
#
_cell.length_a   1.000
_cell.length_b   1.000
_cell.length_c   1.000
_cell.angle_alpha   90.00
_cell.angle_beta   90.00
_cell.angle_gamma   90.00
#
_symmetry.space_group_name_H-M   'P 1'
#
loop_
_entity.id
_entity.type
_entity.pdbx_description
1 polymer ?
#
loop_
_entity_poly.entity_id
_entity_poly.type
_entity_poly.pdbx_seq_one_letter_code
_entity_poly.pdbx_strand_id
1 'polypeptide(L)'
;LEKRSGPRRCAALNALTQIVRATANPTEPYRHYPRLLPTLLGMLKDEPSPELHAELLRALGSLGALDPLTLAQQTLQIQRSATAPTATATPAAGQLPPAAQLHPSEPEFYFAVALQAVARELRDPSQGKHFRETMQALVGILNL
;
A
#
# COMPACT_ATOMS: atom_id res chain seq x y z
N LEU A 1 -14.59 1.00 0.39
CA LEU A 1 -15.04 0.95 1.81
C LEU A 1 -15.03 2.37 2.36
N GLU A 2 -16.00 3.15 1.91
CA GLU A 2 -16.15 4.56 2.25
C GLU A 2 -16.58 4.72 3.71
N LYS A 3 -15.88 5.61 4.43
CA LYS A 3 -16.28 6.24 5.70
C LYS A 3 -16.91 5.33 6.75
N ARG A 4 -16.15 4.41 7.34
CA ARG A 4 -16.50 3.90 8.67
C ARG A 4 -16.11 4.95 9.71
N SER A 5 -17.08 5.45 10.46
CA SER A 5 -16.91 6.40 11.56
C SER A 5 -15.73 6.00 12.45
N GLY A 6 -14.78 6.93 12.69
CA GLY A 6 -13.59 6.73 13.54
C GLY A 6 -13.79 5.84 14.77
N PRO A 7 -14.83 6.05 15.61
CA PRO A 7 -15.05 5.22 16.81
C PRO A 7 -15.32 3.74 16.51
N ARG A 8 -15.98 3.40 15.39
CA ARG A 8 -16.21 2.00 15.00
C ARG A 8 -14.91 1.33 14.56
N ARG A 9 -14.00 2.09 13.93
CA ARG A 9 -12.67 1.58 13.57
C ARG A 9 -11.82 1.35 14.83
N CYS A 10 -11.84 2.28 15.79
CA CYS A 10 -11.15 2.09 17.08
C CYS A 10 -11.66 0.84 17.79
N ALA A 11 -12.99 0.69 17.90
CA ALA A 11 -13.59 -0.47 18.55
C ALA A 11 -13.21 -1.80 17.86
N ALA A 12 -13.18 -1.82 16.52
CA ALA A 12 -12.76 -3.00 15.76
C ALA A 12 -11.29 -3.36 15.98
N LEU A 13 -10.38 -2.36 16.02
CA LEU A 13 -8.95 -2.58 16.29
C LEU A 13 -8.71 -3.05 17.72
N ASN A 14 -9.46 -2.51 18.69
CA ASN A 14 -9.38 -2.94 20.07
C ASN A 14 -9.89 -4.39 20.22
N ALA A 15 -11.01 -4.74 19.58
CA ALA A 15 -11.52 -6.11 19.54
C ALA A 15 -10.51 -7.08 18.90
N LEU A 16 -9.88 -6.68 17.79
CA LEU A 16 -8.80 -7.46 17.16
C LEU A 16 -7.65 -7.70 18.15
N THR A 17 -7.20 -6.65 18.83
CA THR A 17 -6.15 -6.73 19.85
C THR A 17 -6.52 -7.70 20.97
N GLN A 18 -7.78 -7.66 21.44
CA GLN A 18 -8.26 -8.59 22.48
C GLN A 18 -8.26 -10.05 22.00
N ILE A 19 -8.70 -10.30 20.77
CA ILE A 19 -8.68 -11.64 20.18
C ILE A 19 -7.24 -12.15 20.08
N VAL A 20 -6.33 -11.34 19.56
CA VAL A 20 -4.90 -11.70 19.42
C VAL A 20 -4.27 -11.97 20.79
N ARG A 21 -4.60 -11.18 21.82
CA ARG A 21 -4.13 -11.42 23.19
C ARG A 21 -4.67 -12.71 23.80
N ALA A 22 -5.84 -13.16 23.36
CA ALA A 22 -6.41 -14.45 23.78
C ALA A 22 -5.82 -15.64 23.01
N THR A 23 -5.12 -15.40 21.89
CA THR A 23 -4.42 -16.47 21.17
C THR A 23 -3.09 -16.82 21.85
N ALA A 24 -2.73 -18.10 21.87
CA ALA A 24 -1.49 -18.58 22.46
C ALA A 24 -0.25 -18.22 21.62
N ASN A 25 -0.42 -17.93 20.32
CA ASN A 25 0.66 -17.55 19.42
C ASN A 25 0.30 -16.29 18.61
N PRO A 26 0.98 -15.14 18.84
CA PRO A 26 0.66 -13.89 18.18
C PRO A 26 0.93 -13.90 16.67
N THR A 27 1.76 -14.82 16.17
CA THR A 27 2.10 -14.93 14.74
C THR A 27 1.14 -15.81 13.93
N GLU A 28 0.30 -16.60 14.60
CA GLU A 28 -0.71 -17.47 14.00
C GLU A 28 -1.73 -16.73 13.11
N PRO A 29 -2.29 -15.56 13.48
CA PRO A 29 -3.19 -14.82 12.59
C PRO A 29 -2.56 -14.47 11.23
N TYR A 30 -1.24 -14.25 11.16
CA TYR A 30 -0.56 -13.99 9.88
C TYR A 30 -0.48 -15.21 8.97
N ARG A 31 -0.57 -16.43 9.52
CA ARG A 31 -0.60 -17.67 8.72
C ARG A 31 -1.97 -17.89 8.09
N HIS A 32 -3.04 -17.66 8.85
CA HIS A 32 -4.41 -17.83 8.35
C HIS A 32 -4.86 -16.66 7.47
N TYR A 33 -4.40 -15.45 7.76
CA TYR A 33 -4.79 -14.23 7.05
C TYR A 33 -3.55 -13.46 6.55
N PRO A 34 -2.91 -13.89 5.46
CA PRO A 34 -1.65 -13.30 5.00
C PRO A 34 -1.82 -11.86 4.44
N ARG A 35 -3.05 -11.42 4.17
CA ARG A 35 -3.37 -10.02 3.78
C ARG A 35 -3.51 -9.07 4.98
N LEU A 36 -3.49 -9.58 6.21
CA LEU A 36 -3.73 -8.79 7.41
C LEU A 36 -2.67 -7.70 7.61
N LEU A 37 -1.39 -8.07 7.56
CA LEU A 37 -0.28 -7.15 7.76
C LEU A 37 -0.21 -6.06 6.67
N PRO A 38 -0.30 -6.36 5.36
CA PRO A 38 -0.38 -5.33 4.32
C PRO A 38 -1.55 -4.36 4.52
N THR A 39 -2.69 -4.86 4.98
CA THR A 39 -3.89 -4.05 5.21
C THR A 39 -3.68 -3.11 6.40
N LEU A 40 -3.16 -3.62 7.52
CA LEU A 40 -2.86 -2.80 8.71
C LEU A 40 -1.78 -1.76 8.41
N LEU A 41 -0.73 -2.10 7.67
CA LEU A 41 0.31 -1.14 7.27
C LEU A 41 -0.23 -0.09 6.29
N GLY A 42 -1.09 -0.47 5.34
CA GLY A 42 -1.76 0.46 4.45
C GLY A 42 -2.65 1.44 5.23
N MET A 43 -3.43 0.92 6.18
CA MET A 43 -4.22 1.75 7.09
C MET A 43 -3.33 2.68 7.91
N LEU A 44 -2.18 2.22 8.44
CA LEU A 44 -1.27 3.05 9.22
C LEU A 44 -0.70 4.21 8.40
N LYS A 45 -0.39 3.96 7.12
CA LYS A 45 0.21 4.96 6.22
C LYS A 45 -0.75 6.10 5.90
N ASP A 46 -2.03 5.80 5.72
CA ASP A 46 -3.03 6.75 5.22
C ASP A 46 -3.94 7.30 6.33
N GLU A 47 -3.78 6.88 7.60
CA GLU A 47 -4.66 7.27 8.71
C GLU A 47 -4.23 8.63 9.32
N PRO A 48 -5.06 9.67 9.24
CA PRO A 48 -4.71 11.01 9.71
C PRO A 48 -4.94 11.21 11.22
N SER A 49 -5.75 10.37 11.87
CA SER A 49 -6.12 10.59 13.27
C SER A 49 -5.10 9.95 14.24
N PRO A 50 -4.56 10.71 15.21
CA PRO A 50 -3.53 10.20 16.12
C PRO A 50 -4.06 9.09 17.03
N GLU A 51 -5.35 9.14 17.39
CA GLU A 51 -6.01 8.12 18.21
C GLU A 51 -6.11 6.78 17.50
N LEU A 52 -6.57 6.75 16.23
CA LEU A 52 -6.60 5.50 15.45
C LEU A 52 -5.18 5.02 15.15
N HIS A 53 -4.24 5.93 14.91
CA HIS A 53 -2.85 5.59 14.67
C HIS A 53 -2.23 4.87 15.87
N ALA A 54 -2.48 5.36 17.10
CA ALA A 54 -2.04 4.71 18.32
C ALA A 54 -2.69 3.32 18.52
N GLU A 55 -3.98 3.18 18.22
CA GLU A 55 -4.69 1.90 18.33
C GLU A 55 -4.22 0.88 17.27
N LEU A 56 -3.89 1.34 16.05
CA LEU A 56 -3.30 0.53 15.00
C LEU A 56 -1.90 0.01 15.39
N LEU A 57 -1.07 0.89 15.95
CA LEU A 57 0.26 0.51 16.46
C LEU A 57 0.14 -0.49 17.61
N ARG A 58 -0.85 -0.31 18.50
CA ARG A 58 -1.14 -1.27 19.57
C ARG A 58 -1.55 -2.63 19.01
N ALA A 59 -2.42 -2.65 18.00
CA ALA A 59 -2.81 -3.89 17.32
C ALA A 59 -1.57 -4.57 16.70
N LEU A 60 -0.78 -3.85 15.90
CA LEU A 60 0.45 -4.39 15.29
C LEU A 60 1.45 -4.90 16.34
N GLY A 61 1.64 -4.17 17.44
CA GLY A 61 2.47 -4.59 18.56
C GLY A 61 1.98 -5.87 19.24
N SER A 62 0.65 -6.07 19.33
CA SER A 62 0.07 -7.28 19.90
C SER A 62 0.21 -8.51 19.02
N LEU A 63 0.24 -8.36 17.70
CA LEU A 63 0.52 -9.45 16.76
C LEU A 63 2.01 -9.83 16.70
N GLY A 64 2.89 -9.03 17.30
CA GLY A 64 4.31 -9.32 17.35
C GLY A 64 5.04 -9.14 16.02
N ALA A 65 6.36 -9.26 16.07
CA ALA A 65 7.21 -9.12 14.91
C ALA A 65 7.16 -10.38 14.04
N LEU A 66 6.88 -10.21 12.75
CA LEU A 66 6.97 -11.25 11.75
C LEU A 66 8.36 -11.20 11.09
N ASP A 67 8.99 -12.36 10.87
CA ASP A 67 10.29 -12.45 10.19
C ASP A 67 10.18 -11.97 8.73
N PRO A 68 11.03 -11.04 8.26
CA PRO A 68 11.08 -10.59 6.88
C PRO A 68 11.09 -11.72 5.85
N LEU A 69 11.77 -12.84 6.12
CA LEU A 69 11.82 -13.97 5.19
C LEU A 69 10.46 -14.64 5.05
N THR A 70 9.77 -14.87 6.16
CA THR A 70 8.43 -15.47 6.16
C THR A 70 7.41 -14.58 5.44
N LEU A 71 7.50 -13.25 5.66
CA LEU A 71 6.66 -12.27 4.99
C LEU A 71 6.89 -12.24 3.48
N ALA A 72 8.16 -12.29 3.04
CA ALA A 72 8.52 -12.33 1.63
C ALA A 72 7.93 -13.57 0.94
N GLN A 73 8.05 -14.75 1.58
CA GLN A 73 7.48 -16.00 1.04
C GLN A 73 5.95 -15.95 0.94
N GLN A 74 5.26 -15.44 1.96
CA GLN A 74 3.81 -15.28 1.94
C GLN A 74 3.35 -14.32 0.84
N THR A 75 4.06 -13.20 0.67
CA THR A 75 3.77 -12.22 -0.38
C THR A 75 3.92 -12.82 -1.77
N LEU A 76 4.98 -13.61 -2.01
CA LEU A 76 5.19 -14.31 -3.27
C LEU A 76 4.08 -15.34 -3.54
N GLN A 77 3.61 -16.05 -2.52
CA GLN A 77 2.50 -16.99 -2.66
C GLN A 77 1.17 -16.28 -3.01
N ILE A 78 0.89 -15.12 -2.39
CA ILE A 78 -0.28 -14.29 -2.73
C ILE A 78 -0.20 -13.81 -4.19
N GLN A 79 0.98 -13.39 -4.65
CA GLN A 79 1.14 -12.94 -6.03
C GLN A 79 0.96 -14.10 -7.01
N ARG A 80 1.58 -15.26 -6.78
CA ARG A 80 1.45 -16.45 -7.64
C ARG A 80 0.02 -17.00 -7.73
N SER A 81 -0.79 -16.84 -6.69
CA SER A 81 -2.20 -17.25 -6.71
C SER A 81 -3.12 -16.23 -7.37
N ALA A 82 -2.72 -14.96 -7.44
CA ALA A 82 -3.45 -13.92 -8.16
C ALA A 82 -3.18 -13.94 -9.68
N THR A 83 -2.05 -14.50 -10.12
CA THR A 83 -1.71 -14.69 -11.54
C THR A 83 -1.94 -16.14 -11.95
N ALA A 84 -3.08 -16.44 -12.56
CA ALA A 84 -3.23 -17.67 -13.35
C ALA A 84 -2.13 -17.72 -14.45
N PRO A 85 -1.66 -18.91 -14.87
CA PRO A 85 -0.47 -19.04 -15.70
C PRO A 85 -0.78 -18.62 -17.13
N THR A 86 -0.59 -17.34 -17.44
CA THR A 86 -0.41 -16.94 -18.83
C THR A 86 1.08 -17.09 -19.11
N ALA A 87 1.43 -18.23 -19.69
CA ALA A 87 2.76 -18.54 -20.15
C ALA A 87 3.22 -17.47 -21.15
N THR A 88 4.25 -16.73 -20.77
CA THR A 88 5.32 -16.05 -21.53
C THR A 88 5.67 -14.76 -20.80
N ALA A 89 6.57 -14.85 -19.83
CA ALA A 89 7.25 -13.68 -19.29
C ALA A 89 8.75 -13.95 -19.34
N THR A 90 9.34 -13.55 -20.47
CA THR A 90 10.72 -13.09 -20.60
C THR A 90 11.13 -12.34 -19.32
N PRO A 91 12.37 -12.50 -18.79
CA PRO A 91 12.76 -11.84 -17.55
C PRO A 91 12.54 -10.34 -17.70
N ALA A 92 11.59 -9.82 -16.92
CA ALA A 92 11.02 -8.51 -17.09
C ALA A 92 12.01 -7.44 -16.61
N ALA A 93 12.73 -6.83 -17.55
CA ALA A 93 13.34 -5.51 -17.40
C ALA A 93 12.29 -4.37 -17.23
N GLY A 94 11.00 -4.69 -17.07
CA GLY A 94 9.88 -3.73 -17.07
C GLY A 94 9.14 -3.57 -15.74
N GLN A 95 9.69 -4.01 -14.61
CA GLN A 95 9.02 -3.89 -13.30
C GLN A 95 9.34 -2.60 -12.54
N LEU A 96 10.34 -1.85 -13.00
CA LEU A 96 10.65 -0.54 -12.44
C LEU A 96 9.81 0.52 -13.14
N PRO A 97 9.19 1.45 -12.40
CA PRO A 97 8.54 2.59 -13.01
C PRO A 97 9.47 3.27 -14.01
N PRO A 98 8.98 3.81 -15.14
CA PRO A 98 9.81 4.38 -16.20
C PRO A 98 10.81 5.42 -15.67
N ALA A 99 10.40 6.22 -14.68
CA ALA A 99 11.28 7.18 -14.01
C ALA A 99 12.43 6.55 -13.21
N ALA A 100 12.26 5.32 -12.71
CA ALA A 100 13.29 4.59 -11.95
C ALA A 100 14.31 3.88 -12.84
N GLN A 101 14.12 3.93 -14.17
CA GLN A 101 15.07 3.40 -15.15
C GLN A 101 16.01 4.49 -15.70
N LEU A 102 15.71 5.77 -15.44
CA LEU A 102 16.54 6.91 -15.87
C LEU A 102 17.46 7.38 -14.74
N HIS A 103 18.66 7.82 -15.12
CA HIS A 103 19.59 8.45 -14.18
C HIS A 103 19.18 9.93 -13.96
N PRO A 104 19.31 10.50 -12.74
CA PRO A 104 18.94 11.89 -12.46
C PRO A 104 19.66 12.96 -13.30
N SER A 105 20.73 12.59 -14.00
CA SER A 105 21.46 13.47 -14.92
C SER A 105 20.87 13.52 -16.34
N GLU A 106 19.97 12.61 -16.68
CA GLU A 106 19.30 12.61 -17.99
C GLU A 106 18.21 13.69 -18.03
N PRO A 107 18.07 14.45 -19.12
CA PRO A 107 17.09 15.53 -19.22
C PRO A 107 15.65 15.03 -19.13
N GLU A 108 15.36 13.81 -19.58
CA GLU A 108 14.02 13.20 -19.54
C GLU A 108 13.62 12.69 -18.14
N PHE A 109 14.55 12.65 -17.18
CA PHE A 109 14.30 12.13 -15.84
C PHE A 109 13.18 12.89 -15.13
N TYR A 110 13.28 14.22 -15.05
CA TYR A 110 12.30 15.05 -14.35
C TYR A 110 10.93 15.01 -15.02
N PHE A 111 10.89 14.97 -16.36
CA PHE A 111 9.67 14.81 -17.12
C PHE A 111 8.98 13.47 -16.82
N ALA A 112 9.73 12.36 -16.86
CA ALA A 112 9.21 11.02 -16.58
C ALA A 112 8.68 10.91 -15.14
N VAL A 113 9.40 11.47 -14.15
CA VAL A 113 8.96 11.51 -12.75
C VAL A 113 7.65 12.30 -12.61
N ALA A 114 7.58 13.49 -13.21
CA ALA A 114 6.41 14.36 -13.13
C ALA A 114 5.18 13.71 -13.78
N LEU A 115 5.34 13.14 -14.97
CA LEU A 115 4.26 12.43 -15.67
C LEU A 115 3.76 11.23 -14.87
N GLN A 116 4.67 10.45 -14.28
CA GLN A 116 4.31 9.29 -13.48
C GLN A 116 3.57 9.68 -12.19
N ALA A 117 3.96 10.79 -11.55
CA ALA A 117 3.27 11.30 -10.37
C ALA A 117 1.84 11.76 -10.71
N VAL A 118 1.67 12.52 -11.80
CA VAL A 118 0.35 12.95 -12.30
C VAL A 118 -0.53 11.76 -12.67
N ALA A 119 0.01 10.79 -13.39
CA ALA A 119 -0.72 9.58 -13.79
C ALA A 119 -1.19 8.76 -12.57
N ARG A 120 -0.38 8.72 -11.50
CA ARG A 120 -0.74 8.06 -10.24
C ARG A 120 -1.89 8.80 -9.54
N GLU A 121 -1.85 10.12 -9.53
CA GLU A 121 -2.88 10.95 -8.89
C GLU A 121 -4.22 10.84 -9.62
N LEU A 122 -4.21 10.87 -10.96
CA LEU A 122 -5.41 10.69 -11.79
C LEU A 122 -6.06 9.31 -11.65
N ARG A 123 -5.29 8.29 -11.22
CA ARG A 123 -5.79 6.93 -11.03
C ARG A 123 -6.61 6.77 -9.74
N ASP A 124 -6.49 7.70 -8.80
CA ASP A 124 -7.22 7.67 -7.55
C ASP A 124 -8.59 8.39 -7.69
N PRO A 125 -9.72 7.66 -7.66
CA PRO A 125 -11.05 8.25 -7.82
C PRO A 125 -11.45 9.17 -6.65
N SER A 126 -10.71 9.16 -5.54
CA SER A 126 -11.00 10.01 -4.36
C SER A 126 -10.52 11.46 -4.52
N GLN A 127 -9.70 11.75 -5.54
CA GLN A 127 -9.03 13.03 -5.79
C GLN A 127 -9.84 14.03 -6.62
N GLY A 128 -11.15 13.81 -6.83
CA GLY A 128 -11.99 14.63 -7.73
C GLY A 128 -11.94 16.15 -7.50
N LYS A 129 -11.55 16.60 -6.30
CA LYS A 129 -11.34 18.02 -5.96
C LYS A 129 -10.11 18.64 -6.65
N HIS A 130 -9.05 17.87 -6.84
CA HIS A 130 -7.79 18.31 -7.43
C HIS A 130 -7.68 18.00 -8.93
N PHE A 131 -8.64 17.26 -9.50
CA PHE A 131 -8.61 16.83 -10.90
C PHE A 131 -8.31 17.98 -11.88
N ARG A 132 -8.92 19.16 -11.66
CA ARG A 132 -8.69 20.35 -12.51
C ARG A 132 -7.24 20.85 -12.42
N GLU A 133 -6.67 20.90 -11.22
CA GLU A 133 -5.29 21.34 -10.97
C GLU A 133 -4.28 20.33 -11.51
N THR A 134 -4.55 19.03 -11.33
CA THR A 134 -3.75 17.93 -11.87
C THR A 134 -3.73 17.94 -13.41
N MET A 135 -4.88 18.19 -14.06
CA MET A 135 -4.97 18.33 -15.51
C MET A 135 -4.22 19.58 -16.02
N GLN A 136 -4.29 20.70 -15.31
CA GLN A 136 -3.52 21.89 -15.65
C GLN A 136 -2.01 21.65 -15.55
N ALA A 137 -1.55 20.93 -14.51
CA ALA A 137 -0.16 20.54 -14.37
C ALA A 137 0.30 19.61 -15.50
N LEU A 138 -0.53 18.64 -15.92
CA LEU A 138 -0.24 17.75 -17.05
C LEU A 138 -0.01 18.53 -18.35
N VAL A 139 -0.89 19.49 -18.65
CA VAL A 139 -0.76 20.35 -19.84
C VAL A 139 0.49 21.21 -19.76
N GLY A 140 0.83 21.73 -18.58
CA GLY A 140 2.07 22.46 -18.35
C GLY A 140 3.30 21.61 -18.65
N ILE A 141 3.35 20.38 -18.13
CA ILE A 141 4.47 19.44 -18.33
C ILE A 141 4.63 19.06 -19.81
N LEU A 142 3.53 18.89 -20.56
CA LEU A 142 3.56 18.54 -21.99
C LEU A 142 3.89 19.72 -22.91
N ASN A 143 3.81 20.94 -22.41
CA ASN A 143 4.06 22.17 -23.16
C ASN A 143 5.41 22.82 -22.80
N LEU A 144 6.22 22.15 -21.98
CA LEU A 144 7.65 22.42 -21.79
C LEU A 144 8.45 21.79 -22.93
#